data_AF-A0A949Z8G8-F1
#
_entry.id   AF-A0A949Z8G8-F1
#
_cell.length_a   1.000
_cell.length_b   1.000
_cell.length_c   1.000
_cell.angle_alpha   90.00
_cell.angle_beta   90.00
_cell.angle_gamma   90.00
#
_symmetry.space_group_name_H-M   'P 1'
#
loop_
_entity.id
_entity.type
_entity.pdbx_description
1 polymer ?
#
loop_
_entity_poly.entity_id
_entity_poly.type
_entity_poly.pdbx_seq_one_letter_code
_entity_poly.pdbx_strand_id
1 'polypeptide(L)'
;MKLSELLALVDAFHITDRRLLRARAALEKDGGGQAEDAFRKTAQRYFETLAREAEEHVAEVDRRLDDIYQRQFNLSAERAVAERRLQGARDVLRALNSG
;
A
#
# COMPACT_ATOMS: atom_id res chain seq x y z
N MET A 1 -11.34 15.41 -20.76
CA MET A 1 -12.20 15.32 -19.57
C MET A 1 -12.80 16.68 -19.29
N LYS A 2 -14.12 16.77 -19.15
CA LYS A 2 -14.82 18.02 -18.82
C LYS A 2 -14.44 18.47 -17.40
N LEU A 3 -14.54 19.77 -17.12
CA LEU A 3 -14.21 20.29 -15.80
C LEU A 3 -15.05 19.63 -14.69
N SER A 4 -16.36 19.46 -14.90
CA SER A 4 -17.25 18.82 -13.93
C SER A 4 -16.84 17.37 -13.58
N GLU A 5 -16.38 16.61 -14.57
CA GLU A 5 -15.88 15.24 -14.38
C GLU A 5 -14.59 15.26 -13.54
N LEU A 6 -13.67 16.19 -13.83
CA LEU A 6 -12.47 16.38 -13.02
C LEU A 6 -12.81 16.75 -11.58
N LEU A 7 -13.70 17.72 -11.37
CA LEU A 7 -14.10 18.16 -10.03
C LEU A 7 -14.70 17.00 -9.22
N ALA A 8 -15.57 16.20 -9.83
CA ALA A 8 -16.15 15.02 -9.18
C ALA A 8 -15.09 14.00 -8.75
N LEU A 9 -14.07 13.76 -9.57
CA LEU A 9 -12.95 12.87 -9.22
C LEU A 9 -12.12 13.44 -8.08
N VAL A 10 -11.83 14.74 -8.10
CA VAL A 10 -11.06 15.43 -7.05
C VAL A 10 -11.82 15.42 -5.73
N ASP A 11 -13.15 15.62 -5.76
CA ASP A 11 -14.02 15.67 -4.57
C ASP A 11 -14.19 14.30 -3.90
N ALA A 12 -13.84 13.21 -4.58
CA ALA A 12 -13.80 11.87 -3.97
C ALA A 12 -12.62 11.70 -2.99
N PHE A 13 -11.65 12.61 -2.99
CA PHE A 13 -10.50 12.58 -2.09
C PHE A 13 -10.70 13.51 -0.89
N HIS A 14 -10.24 13.08 0.29
CA HIS A 14 -10.09 13.98 1.43
C HIS A 14 -8.84 14.85 1.27
N ILE A 15 -8.98 15.99 0.59
CA ILE A 15 -7.86 16.89 0.28
C ILE A 15 -7.62 17.87 1.42
N THR A 16 -6.40 17.88 1.95
CA THR A 16 -5.92 18.84 2.95
C THR A 16 -4.92 19.85 2.38
N ASP A 17 -4.47 19.67 1.13
CA ASP A 17 -3.51 20.57 0.51
C ASP A 17 -4.11 21.97 0.29
N ARG A 18 -3.52 22.95 0.96
CA ARG A 18 -4.03 24.32 0.97
C ARG A 18 -3.98 24.99 -0.41
N ARG A 19 -3.07 24.59 -1.29
CA ARG A 19 -2.95 25.20 -2.63
C ARG A 19 -4.08 24.71 -3.52
N LEU A 20 -4.35 23.41 -3.51
CA LEU A 20 -5.46 22.83 -4.26
C LEU A 20 -6.81 23.33 -3.77
N LEU A 21 -7.00 23.40 -2.44
CA LEU A 21 -8.23 23.96 -1.86
C LEU A 21 -8.45 25.43 -2.24
N ARG A 22 -7.39 26.25 -2.25
CA ARG A 22 -7.49 27.66 -2.70
C ARG A 22 -7.81 27.77 -4.19
N ALA A 23 -7.19 26.92 -5.03
CA ALA A 23 -7.46 26.92 -6.46
C ALA A 23 -8.92 26.49 -6.75
N ARG A 24 -9.46 25.52 -5.98
CA ARG A 24 -10.87 25.12 -6.06
C ARG A 24 -11.81 26.24 -5.66
N ALA A 25 -11.55 26.92 -4.54
CA ALA A 25 -12.37 28.05 -4.09
C ALA A 25 -12.35 29.23 -5.10
N ALA A 26 -11.20 29.50 -5.72
CA ALA A 26 -11.09 30.52 -6.77
C ALA A 26 -11.88 30.13 -8.03
N LEU A 27 -11.81 28.86 -8.44
CA LEU A 27 -12.58 28.33 -9.55
C LEU A 27 -14.09 28.44 -9.32
N GLU A 28 -14.56 28.13 -8.12
CA GLU A 28 -15.98 28.24 -7.74
C GLU A 28 -16.48 29.69 -7.74
N LYS A 29 -15.61 30.64 -7.39
CA LYS A 29 -15.96 32.06 -7.31
C LYS A 29 -15.99 32.75 -8.67
N ASP A 30 -14.97 32.54 -9.49
CA ASP A 30 -14.75 33.34 -10.70
C ASP A 30 -15.16 32.60 -11.99
N GLY A 31 -15.22 31.26 -11.98
CA GLY A 31 -15.73 30.43 -13.09
C GLY A 31 -15.06 30.58 -14.46
N GLY A 32 -13.99 31.38 -14.56
CA GLY A 32 -13.33 31.73 -15.80
C GLY A 32 -12.16 30.81 -16.16
N GLY A 33 -11.77 30.82 -17.45
CA GLY A 33 -10.74 29.93 -18.00
C GLY A 33 -9.38 30.00 -17.28
N GLN A 34 -8.97 31.17 -16.78
CA GLN A 34 -7.71 31.29 -16.02
C GLN A 34 -7.77 30.57 -14.66
N ALA A 35 -8.92 30.60 -13.97
CA ALA A 35 -9.11 29.88 -12.71
C ALA A 35 -9.18 28.37 -12.94
N GLU A 36 -9.80 27.94 -14.04
CA GLU A 36 -9.82 26.54 -14.46
C GLU A 36 -8.41 26.01 -14.73
N ASP A 37 -7.61 26.74 -15.51
CA ASP A 37 -6.23 26.35 -15.82
C ASP A 37 -5.36 26.26 -14.56
N ALA A 38 -5.52 27.22 -13.63
CA ALA A 38 -4.80 27.22 -12.36
C ALA A 38 -5.19 26.02 -11.49
N PHE A 39 -6.50 25.69 -11.43
CA PHE A 39 -6.99 24.50 -10.73
C PHE A 39 -6.44 23.22 -11.35
N ARG A 40 -6.50 23.06 -12.68
CA ARG A 40 -5.98 21.89 -13.39
C ARG A 40 -4.50 21.66 -13.14
N LYS A 41 -3.67 22.70 -13.23
CA LYS A 41 -2.23 22.62 -12.93
C LYS A 41 -1.96 22.22 -11.48
N THR A 42 -2.71 22.79 -10.55
CA THR A 42 -2.54 22.49 -9.12
C THR A 42 -2.98 21.06 -8.80
N ALA A 43 -4.11 20.63 -9.35
CA ALA A 43 -4.61 19.26 -9.22
C ALA A 43 -3.62 18.26 -9.82
N GLN A 44 -3.13 18.51 -11.05
CA GLN A 44 -2.13 17.66 -11.68
C GLN A 44 -0.92 17.46 -10.78
N ARG A 45 -0.30 18.54 -10.31
CA ARG A 45 0.88 18.46 -9.43
C ARG A 45 0.60 17.71 -8.13
N TYR A 46 -0.56 17.93 -7.52
CA TYR A 46 -0.97 17.24 -6.30
C TYR A 46 -1.09 15.74 -6.54
N PHE A 47 -1.83 15.33 -7.58
CA PHE A 47 -2.08 13.92 -7.86
C PHE A 47 -0.85 13.19 -8.41
N GLU A 48 0.04 13.85 -9.15
CA GLU A 48 1.34 13.27 -9.54
C GLU A 48 2.20 12.95 -8.32
N THR A 49 2.22 13.87 -7.34
CA THR A 49 2.97 13.66 -6.09
C THR A 49 2.34 12.53 -5.28
N LEU A 50 1.02 12.55 -5.11
CA LEU A 50 0.27 11.52 -4.39
C LEU A 50 0.45 10.14 -5.03
N ALA A 51 0.40 10.04 -6.36
CA ALA A 51 0.58 8.79 -7.09
C ALA A 51 1.97 8.21 -6.84
N ARG A 52 3.02 9.03 -6.97
CA ARG A 52 4.39 8.58 -6.70
C ARG A 52 4.56 8.10 -5.25
N GLU A 53 4.05 8.85 -4.28
CA GLU A 53 4.13 8.45 -2.86
C GLU A 53 3.37 7.16 -2.58
N ALA A 54 2.20 6.98 -3.20
CA ALA A 54 1.43 5.74 -3.09
C ALA A 54 2.15 4.54 -3.73
N GLU A 55 2.76 4.72 -4.91
CA GLU A 55 3.55 3.69 -5.58
C GLU A 55 4.77 3.28 -4.75
N GLU A 56 5.50 4.25 -4.20
CA GLU A 56 6.64 3.99 -3.31
C GLU A 56 6.21 3.23 -2.05
N HIS A 57 5.06 3.62 -1.47
CA HIS A 57 4.52 2.95 -0.30
C HIS A 57 4.09 1.50 -0.60
N VAL A 58 3.41 1.26 -1.72
CA VAL A 58 3.05 -0.10 -2.15
C VAL A 58 4.31 -0.95 -2.33
N ALA A 59 5.33 -0.43 -3.03
CA ALA A 59 6.59 -1.15 -3.22
C ALA A 59 7.35 -1.40 -1.91
N GLU A 60 7.21 -0.54 -0.90
CA GLU A 60 7.73 -0.80 0.44
C GLU A 60 6.96 -1.92 1.15
N VAL A 61 5.62 -1.88 1.11
CA VAL A 61 4.77 -2.90 1.71
C VAL A 61 5.05 -4.27 1.08
N ASP A 62 5.16 -4.35 -0.24
CA ASP A 62 5.46 -5.60 -0.95
C ASP A 62 6.81 -6.18 -0.51
N ARG A 63 7.86 -5.35 -0.42
CA ARG A 63 9.18 -5.80 0.09
C ARG A 63 9.11 -6.35 1.52
N ARG A 64 8.26 -5.76 2.37
CA ARG A 64 8.07 -6.22 3.76
C ARG A 64 7.28 -7.53 3.79
N LEU A 65 6.29 -7.69 2.91
CA LEU A 65 5.56 -8.95 2.76
C LEU A 65 6.47 -10.08 2.28
N ASP A 66 7.35 -9.82 1.33
CA ASP A 66 8.33 -10.80 0.84
C ASP A 66 9.31 -11.26 1.95
N ASP A 67 9.83 -10.33 2.77
CA ASP A 67 10.68 -10.66 3.92
C ASP A 67 9.93 -11.53 4.94
N ILE A 68 8.67 -11.18 5.26
CA ILE A 68 7.83 -11.98 6.16
C ILE A 68 7.60 -13.37 5.58
N TYR A 69 7.28 -13.47 4.29
CA TYR A 69 7.05 -14.75 3.62
C TYR A 69 8.28 -15.64 3.67
N GLN A 70 9.47 -15.10 3.38
CA GLN A 70 10.72 -15.85 3.44
C GLN A 70 11.01 -16.37 4.86
N ARG A 71 10.76 -15.55 5.89
CA ARG A 71 10.90 -15.97 7.29
C ARG A 71 9.92 -17.08 7.64
N GLN A 72 8.66 -16.95 7.23
CA GLN A 72 7.64 -17.98 7.46
C GLN A 72 8.01 -19.30 6.77
N PHE A 73 8.53 -19.23 5.54
CA PHE A 73 9.00 -20.40 4.80
C PHE A 73 10.14 -21.11 5.56
N ASN A 74 11.15 -20.35 6.00
CA ASN A 74 12.28 -20.91 6.75
C ASN A 74 11.83 -21.56 8.07
N LEU A 75 10.98 -20.87 8.84
CA LEU A 75 10.44 -21.40 10.10
C LEU A 75 9.60 -22.66 9.88
N SER A 76 8.86 -22.74 8.76
CA SER A 76 8.09 -23.93 8.41
C SER A 76 9.00 -25.13 8.11
N ALA A 77 10.13 -24.90 7.42
CA ALA A 77 11.14 -25.92 7.17
C ALA A 77 11.81 -26.39 8.47
N GLU A 78 12.19 -25.46 9.35
CA GLU A 78 12.76 -25.77 10.67
C GLU A 78 11.79 -26.61 11.51
N ARG A 79 10.51 -26.24 11.54
CA ARG A 79 9.45 -27.00 12.21
C ARG A 79 9.38 -28.44 11.68
N ALA A 80 9.38 -28.63 10.36
CA ALA A 80 9.31 -29.95 9.75
C ALA A 80 10.54 -30.83 10.08
N VAL A 81 11.72 -30.23 10.26
CA VAL A 81 12.92 -30.94 10.73
C VAL A 81 12.76 -31.33 12.20
N ALA A 82 12.31 -30.41 13.05
CA ALA A 82 12.09 -30.67 14.46
C ALA A 82 11.04 -31.78 14.70
N GLU A 83 9.94 -31.76 13.93
CA GLU A 83 8.91 -32.81 13.98
C GLU A 83 9.46 -34.19 13.63
N ARG A 84 10.28 -34.29 12.57
CA ARG A 84 10.92 -35.55 12.18
C ARG A 84 11.87 -36.07 13.26
N ARG A 85 12.67 -35.18 13.87
CA ARG A 85 13.56 -35.54 14.98
C ARG A 85 12.78 -36.03 16.20
N LEU A 86 11.72 -35.33 16.57
CA LEU A 86 10.85 -35.70 17.68
C LEU A 86 10.20 -37.06 17.46
N GLN A 87 9.69 -37.31 16.25
CA GLN A 87 9.08 -38.59 15.90
C GLN A 87 10.09 -39.73 15.99
N GLY A 88 11.28 -39.56 15.40
CA GLY A 88 12.35 -40.57 15.49
C GLY A 88 12.77 -40.87 16.93
N ALA A 89 12.90 -39.84 17.77
CA ALA A 89 13.20 -40.02 19.20
C ALA A 89 12.09 -40.80 19.92
N ARG A 90 10.82 -40.50 19.65
CA ARG A 90 9.68 -41.23 20.20
C ARG A 90 9.66 -42.70 19.79
N ASP A 91 10.01 -42.99 18.53
CA ASP A 91 10.04 -44.35 18.03
C ASP A 91 11.16 -45.17 18.68
N VAL A 92 12.35 -44.58 18.87
CA VAL A 92 13.45 -45.20 19.63
C VAL A 92 13.03 -45.49 21.08
N LEU A 93 12.45 -44.50 21.77
CA LEU A 93 11.98 -44.68 23.15
C LEU A 93 10.92 -45.79 23.26
N ARG A 94 10.01 -45.88 22.29
CA ARG A 94 9.03 -46.97 22.23
C ARG A 94 9.70 -48.33 22.07
N ALA A 95 10.68 -48.44 21.18
CA ALA A 95 11.41 -49.69 20.96
C ALA A 95 12.15 -50.15 22.23
N LEU A 96 12.80 -49.23 22.94
CA LEU A 96 13.52 -49.53 24.19
C LEU A 96 12.59 -49.98 25.31
N ASN A 97 11.37 -49.46 25.38
CA ASN A 97 10.39 -49.82 26.40
C ASN A 97 9.57 -51.08 26.07
N SER A 98 9.70 -51.61 24.85
CA SER A 98 8.94 -52.78 24.37
C SER A 98 9.78 -54.07 24.30
N GLY A 99 11.08 -53.99 24.60
CA GLY A 99 11.99 -55.13 24.71
C GLY A 99 12.37 -55.37 26.16
#